data_AF-P37371-F1
#
_entry.id   AF-P37371-F1
#
_cell.length_a   1.000
_cell.length_b   1.000
_cell.length_c   1.000
_cell.angle_alpha   90.00
_cell.angle_beta   90.00
_cell.angle_gamma   90.00
#
_symmetry.space_group_name_H-M   'P 1'
#
loop_
_entity.id
_entity.type
_entity.pdbx_description
1 polymer ?
#
loop_
_entity_poly.entity_id
_entity_poly.type
_entity_poly.pdbx_seq_one_letter_code
_entity_poly.pdbx_strand_id
1 'polypeptide(L)' 'MLMHNPPHPGEIIKELCLEPLGISITEAAAALGVSRKTLSAILNGHAGISPEMAIRLDSPLPLTPRQRAG' A
#
# COMPACT_ATOMS: atom_id res chain seq x y z
N MET A 1 16.61 -6.91 26.29
CA MET A 1 17.00 -6.55 24.91
C MET A 1 15.87 -5.70 24.35
N LEU A 2 16.15 -4.49 23.84
CA LEU A 2 15.17 -3.74 23.06
C LEU A 2 14.85 -4.63 21.85
N MET A 3 13.71 -5.29 21.86
CA MET A 3 13.19 -5.95 20.66
C MET A 3 12.80 -4.80 19.73
N HIS A 4 13.75 -4.37 18.89
CA HIS A 4 13.41 -3.53 17.76
C HIS A 4 12.61 -4.42 16.81
N ASN A 5 11.29 -4.43 16.98
CA ASN A 5 10.38 -4.94 15.99
C ASN A 5 10.12 -3.76 15.04
N PRO A 6 10.91 -3.60 13.96
CA PRO A 6 10.62 -2.52 13.02
C PRO A 6 9.18 -2.69 12.51
N PRO A 7 8.48 -1.58 12.21
CA PRO A 7 7.23 -1.67 11.50
C PRO A 7 7.46 -2.42 10.18
N HIS A 8 6.47 -3.21 9.77
CA HIS A 8 6.56 -3.92 8.50
C HIS A 8 6.63 -2.89 7.35
N PRO A 9 7.45 -3.09 6.31
CA PRO A 9 7.59 -2.11 5.23
C PRO A 9 6.25 -1.76 4.56
N GLY A 10 5.32 -2.71 4.48
CA GLY A 10 3.96 -2.46 4.01
C GLY A 10 3.12 -1.56 4.93
N GLU A 11 3.31 -1.64 6.25
CA GLU A 11 2.66 -0.72 7.20
C GLU A 11 3.19 0.71 7.01
N ILE A 12 4.50 0.85 6.82
CA ILE A 12 5.14 2.13 6.49
C ILE A 12 4.56 2.73 5.21
N ILE A 13 4.40 1.93 4.15
CA ILE A 13 3.82 2.39 2.87
C ILE A 13 2.37 2.85 3.07
N LYS A 14 1.59 2.14 3.89
CA LYS A 14 0.22 2.54 4.19
C LYS A 14 0.18 3.91 4.87
N GLU A 15 0.94 4.07 5.94
CA GLU A 15 0.99 5.29 6.76
C GLU A 15 1.56 6.50 6.03
N LEU A 16 2.59 6.29 5.19
CA LEU A 16 3.32 7.39 4.56
C LEU A 16 2.87 7.70 3.12
N CYS A 17 2.23 6.75 2.43
CA CYS A 17 1.81 6.92 1.03
C CYS A 17 0.30 6.92 0.86
N LEU A 18 -0.41 5.91 1.37
CA LEU A 18 -1.85 5.79 1.09
C LEU A 18 -2.69 6.73 1.95
N GLU A 19 -2.44 6.75 3.26
CA GLU A 19 -3.23 7.53 4.22
C GLU A 19 -3.13 9.04 3.97
N PRO A 20 -1.95 9.65 3.74
CA PRO A 20 -1.84 11.09 3.51
C PRO A 20 -2.45 11.52 2.17
N LEU A 21 -2.44 10.64 1.17
CA LEU A 21 -3.05 10.88 -0.14
C LEU A 21 -4.56 10.58 -0.13
N GLY A 22 -5.09 9.95 0.92
CA GLY A 22 -6.49 9.52 0.99
C GLY A 22 -6.86 8.47 -0.05
N ILE A 23 -5.89 7.71 -0.56
CA ILE A 23 -6.08 6.69 -1.59
C ILE A 23 -6.53 5.38 -0.94
N SER A 24 -7.62 4.81 -1.44
CA SER A 24 -8.10 3.52 -0.96
C SER A 24 -7.21 2.37 -1.43
N ILE A 25 -7.19 1.27 -0.68
CA ILE A 25 -6.50 0.03 -1.09
C ILE A 25 -7.04 -0.48 -2.44
N THR A 26 -8.32 -0.27 -2.73
CA THR A 26 -8.93 -0.67 -4.01
C THR A 26 -8.35 0.12 -5.18
N GLU A 27 -8.25 1.44 -5.06
CA GLU A 27 -7.68 2.31 -6.11
C GLU A 27 -6.18 2.04 -6.30
N ALA A 28 -5.43 1.92 -5.20
CA ALA A 28 -4.01 1.58 -5.26
C ALA A 28 -3.79 0.21 -5.91
N ALA A 29 -4.58 -0.81 -5.55
CA ALA A 29 -4.46 -2.14 -6.16
C ALA A 29 -4.75 -2.11 -7.66
N ALA A 30 -5.77 -1.36 -8.09
CA ALA A 30 -6.10 -1.19 -9.50
C ALA A 30 -4.95 -0.53 -10.27
N ALA A 31 -4.34 0.53 -9.73
CA ALA A 31 -3.23 1.23 -10.37
C ALA A 31 -1.95 0.40 -10.45
N LEU A 32 -1.68 -0.41 -9.43
CA LEU A 32 -0.53 -1.32 -9.38
C LEU A 32 -0.74 -2.59 -10.22
N GLY A 33 -1.95 -2.81 -10.73
CA GLY A 33 -2.33 -4.02 -11.46
C GLY A 33 -2.25 -5.29 -10.59
N VAL A 34 -2.62 -5.19 -9.31
CA VAL A 34 -2.58 -6.30 -8.34
C VAL A 34 -3.94 -6.53 -7.70
N SER A 35 -4.13 -7.69 -7.07
CA SER A 35 -5.37 -7.92 -6.33
C SER A 35 -5.43 -7.07 -5.06
N ARG A 36 -6.64 -6.57 -4.73
CA ARG A 36 -6.89 -5.86 -3.46
C ARG A 36 -6.47 -6.68 -2.24
N LYS A 37 -6.68 -8.01 -2.29
CA LYS A 37 -6.32 -8.92 -1.21
C LYS A 37 -4.81 -8.98 -0.99
N THR A 38 -4.04 -9.08 -2.08
CA THR A 38 -2.57 -9.08 -2.03
C THR A 38 -2.04 -7.79 -1.44
N LEU A 39 -2.51 -6.64 -1.96
CA LEU A 39 -2.07 -5.34 -1.45
C LEU A 39 -2.48 -5.15 0.02
N SER A 40 -3.71 -5.51 0.38
CA SER A 40 -4.18 -5.48 1.78
C SER A 40 -3.32 -6.33 2.71
N ALA A 41 -2.88 -7.51 2.29
CA ALA A 41 -2.02 -8.36 3.12
C ALA A 41 -0.66 -7.70 3.36
N ILE A 42 -0.07 -7.09 2.33
CA ILE A 42 1.21 -6.37 2.45
C ILE A 42 1.07 -5.17 3.40
N LEU A 43 0.07 -4.32 3.15
CA LEU A 43 -0.15 -3.07 3.88
C LEU A 43 -0.51 -3.25 5.36
N ASN A 44 -0.99 -4.43 5.75
CA ASN A 44 -1.28 -4.78 7.14
C ASN A 44 -0.24 -5.76 7.73
N GLY A 45 0.93 -5.89 7.12
CA GLY A 45 2.04 -6.68 7.68
C GLY A 45 1.88 -8.20 7.61
N HIS A 46 0.92 -8.70 6.84
CA HIS A 46 0.61 -10.13 6.72
C HIS A 46 1.29 -10.81 5.52
N ALA A 47 1.95 -10.05 4.65
CA ALA A 47 2.70 -10.57 3.50
C ALA A 47 3.93 -9.71 3.21
N GLY A 48 5.04 -10.36 2.87
CA GLY A 48 6.26 -9.67 2.47
C GLY A 48 6.13 -9.00 1.09
N ILE A 49 7.09 -8.12 0.78
CA ILE A 49 7.17 -7.42 -0.51
C ILE A 49 8.16 -8.17 -1.41
N SER A 50 7.68 -8.75 -2.51
CA SER A 50 8.54 -9.35 -3.51
C SER A 50 9.24 -8.28 -4.36
N PRO A 51 10.36 -8.60 -5.05
CA PRO A 51 11.01 -7.64 -5.95
C PRO A 51 10.08 -7.09 -7.04
N GLU A 52 9.21 -7.93 -7.60
CA GLU A 52 8.20 -7.49 -8.57
C GLU A 52 7.19 -6.52 -7.96
N MET A 53 6.75 -6.78 -6.73
CA MET A 53 5.85 -5.89 -6.01
C MET A 53 6.54 -4.55 -5.68
N ALA A 54 7.83 -4.56 -5.35
CA ALA A 54 8.58 -3.33 -5.11
C ALA A 54 8.60 -2.42 -6.36
N ILE A 55 8.80 -2.99 -7.55
CA ILE A 55 8.76 -2.24 -8.82
C ILE A 55 7.35 -1.67 -9.06
N ARG A 56 6.30 -2.45 -8.77
CA ARG A 56 4.92 -1.95 -8.87
C ARG A 56 4.71 -0.79 -7.91
N LEU A 57 5.13 -0.92 -6.65
CA LEU A 57 4.96 0.11 -5.61
C LEU A 57 5.70 1.42 -5.91
N ASP A 58 6.78 1.37 -6.71
CA ASP A 58 7.47 2.55 -7.22
C ASP A 58 6.68 3.29 -8.32
N SER A 59 5.64 2.67 -8.87
CA SER A 59 4.79 3.30 -9.89
C SER A 59 3.92 4.40 -9.28
N PRO A 60 3.70 5.52 -10.01
CA PRO A 60 2.91 6.62 -9.50
C PRO A 60 1.48 6.17 -9.19
N LEU A 61 1.05 6.36 -7.93
CA LEU A 61 -0.33 6.14 -7.54
C LEU A 61 -1.25 7.19 -8.21
N PRO A 62 -2.50 6.83 -8.53
CA PRO A 62 -3.45 7.74 -9.14
C PRO A 62 -3.78 8.85 -8.13
N LEU A 63 -3.40 10.09 -8.46
CA LEU A 63 -3.84 11.28 -7.75
C LEU A 63 -5.22 11.69 -8.26
N THR A 64 -6.24 10.85 -8.08
CA THR A 64 -7.62 11.26 -8.38
C THR A 64 -8.24 11.87 -7.13
N PRO A 65 -8.64 13.16 -7.17
CA PRO A 65 -9.43 13.76 -6.09
C PRO A 65 -10.71 12.94 -5.94
N ARG A 66 -10.85 12.27 -4.80
CA ARG A 66 -11.98 11.41 -4.48
C ARG A 66 -13.30 12.12 -4.79
N GLN A 67 -13.95 11.71 -5.88
CA GLN A 67 -15.40 11.79 -6.01
C GLN A 67 -15.94 10.95 -4.84
N ARG A 68 -16.39 11.62 -3.78
CA ARG A 68 -17.22 10.96 -2.76
C ARG A 68 -18.50 10.52 -3.47
N ALA A 69 -18.50 9.31 -4.00
CA ALA A 69 -19.74 8.59 -4.27
C ALA A 69 -20.36 8.28 -2.89
N GLY A 70 -21.13 9.24 -2.41
CA GLY A 70 -22.22 8.98 -1.47
C GLY A 70 -23.43 8.45 -2.22
#